data_AF-A0A952RE95-F1
#
_entry.id   AF-A0A952RE95-F1
#
_cell.length_a   1.000
_cell.length_b   1.000
_cell.length_c   1.000
_cell.angle_alpha   90.00
_cell.angle_beta   90.00
_cell.angle_gamma   90.00
#
_symmetry.space_group_name_H-M   'P 1'
#
loop_
_entity.id
_entity.type
_entity.pdbx_description
1 polymer ?
#
loop_
_entity_poly.entity_id
_entity_poly.type
_entity_poly.pdbx_seq_one_letter_code
_entity_poly.pdbx_strand_id
1 'polypeptide(L)' 'MQRDIIVRGRLAGPRRIDLDDAVDELSGEVEVVLRPIKAKEAEPAKRDLFEVIRSLPPGTRTKEDIDAQIAEERASWGDP' A
#
# COMPACT_ATOMS: atom_id res chain seq x y z
N MET A 1 -8.24 -31.51 -11.89
CA MET A 1 -8.78 -30.58 -10.87
C MET A 1 -8.91 -29.23 -11.54
N GLN A 2 -10.12 -28.71 -11.69
CA GLN A 2 -10.35 -27.37 -12.22
C GLN A 2 -10.06 -26.37 -11.10
N ARG A 3 -9.21 -25.38 -11.35
CA ARG A 3 -8.86 -24.34 -10.38
C ARG A 3 -9.61 -23.08 -10.77
N ASP A 4 -10.57 -22.68 -9.94
CA ASP A 4 -11.28 -21.43 -10.13
C ASP A 4 -10.38 -20.27 -9.70
N ILE A 5 -10.22 -19.27 -10.56
CA ILE A 5 -9.49 -18.02 -10.23
C ILE A 5 -10.51 -17.02 -9.71
N ILE A 6 -10.36 -16.59 -8.46
CA ILE A 6 -11.23 -15.59 -7.86
C ILE A 6 -10.54 -14.23 -7.95
N VAL A 7 -11.00 -13.40 -8.89
CA VAL A 7 -10.53 -12.03 -9.07
C VAL A 7 -11.50 -11.07 -8.38
N ARG A 8 -10.96 -10.11 -7.62
CA ARG A 8 -11.75 -9.07 -6.98
C ARG A 8 -11.85 -7.85 -7.88
N GLY A 9 -12.91 -7.10 -7.71
CA GLY A 9 -13.12 -5.87 -8.44
C GLY A 9 -14.34 -5.12 -7.93
N ARG A 10 -14.57 -3.96 -8.54
CA ARG A 10 -15.70 -3.09 -8.26
C ARG A 10 -16.65 -3.07 -9.44
N LEU A 11 -17.95 -3.20 -9.16
CA LEU A 11 -18.99 -2.94 -10.14
C LEU A 11 -19.05 -1.42 -10.45
N ALA A 12 -18.51 -1.02 -11.59
CA ALA A 12 -18.42 0.35 -12.09
C ALA A 12 -19.59 0.67 -13.04
N GLY A 13 -20.82 0.42 -12.55
CA GLY A 13 -22.06 0.54 -13.33
C GLY A 13 -22.68 -0.81 -13.67
N PRO A 14 -23.78 -0.85 -14.44
CA PRO A 14 -24.60 -2.07 -14.58
C PRO A 14 -23.93 -3.20 -15.38
N ARG A 15 -22.85 -2.92 -16.12
CA ARG A 15 -22.23 -3.87 -17.06
C ARG A 15 -20.71 -3.80 -17.10
N ARG A 16 -20.08 -3.10 -16.15
CA ARG A 16 -18.63 -2.91 -16.11
C ARG A 16 -18.10 -3.27 -14.74
N ILE A 17 -17.04 -4.07 -14.71
CA ILE A 17 -16.31 -4.43 -13.50
C ILE A 17 -14.89 -3.92 -13.70
N ASP A 18 -14.43 -3.05 -12.81
CA ASP A 18 -13.02 -2.68 -12.73
C ASP A 18 -12.34 -3.70 -11.81
N LEU A 19 -11.39 -4.48 -12.35
CA LEU A 19 -10.67 -5.50 -11.59
C LEU A 19 -9.56 -4.85 -10.77
N ASP A 20 -9.34 -5.35 -9.56
CA ASP A 20 -8.29 -4.86 -8.67
C ASP A 20 -6.90 -5.27 -9.20
N ASP A 21 -6.81 -6.45 -9.85
CA ASP A 21 -5.60 -7.05 -10.39
C ASP A 21 -5.82 -7.56 -11.83
N ALA A 22 -4.72 -7.69 -12.60
CA ALA A 22 -4.73 -8.25 -13.95
C ALA A 22 -5.01 -9.77 -13.93
N VAL A 23 -5.63 -10.28 -15.02
CA VAL A 23 -5.90 -11.71 -15.21
C VAL A 23 -5.03 -12.21 -16.36
N ASP A 24 -3.81 -12.61 -16.05
CA ASP A 24 -2.82 -13.03 -17.06
C ASP A 24 -2.89 -14.53 -17.38
N GLU A 25 -3.58 -15.30 -16.54
CA GLU A 25 -3.58 -16.78 -16.58
C GLU A 25 -4.72 -17.36 -17.42
N LEU A 26 -5.68 -16.54 -17.87
CA LEU A 26 -6.84 -16.96 -18.66
C LEU A 26 -6.94 -16.18 -19.96
N SER A 27 -7.36 -16.87 -21.03
CA SER A 27 -7.67 -16.26 -22.32
C SER A 27 -8.94 -16.89 -22.90
N GLY A 28 -9.75 -16.08 -23.61
CA GLY A 28 -11.01 -16.53 -24.22
C GLY A 28 -12.26 -16.13 -23.43
N GLU A 29 -13.36 -16.88 -23.65
CA GLU A 29 -14.62 -16.65 -22.94
C GLU A 29 -14.53 -17.12 -21.49
N VAL A 30 -15.10 -16.33 -20.58
CA VAL A 30 -15.09 -16.62 -19.14
C VAL A 30 -16.51 -16.52 -18.57
N GLU A 31 -16.82 -17.38 -17.61
CA GLU A 31 -18.01 -17.25 -16.78
C GLU A 31 -17.72 -16.33 -15.60
N VAL A 32 -18.62 -15.37 -15.33
CA VAL A 32 -18.45 -14.40 -14.25
C VAL A 32 -19.52 -14.61 -13.18
N VAL A 33 -19.09 -15.01 -11.97
CA VAL A 33 -19.98 -15.16 -10.81
C VAL A 33 -19.84 -13.97 -9.88
N LEU A 34 -20.90 -13.15 -9.77
CA LEU A 34 -20.92 -11.97 -8.91
C LEU A 34 -21.38 -12.33 -7.50
N ARG A 35 -20.56 -11.98 -6.50
CA ARG A 35 -20.94 -12.09 -5.09
C ARG A 35 -20.80 -10.73 -4.41
N PRO A 36 -21.85 -10.23 -3.72
CA PRO A 36 -21.69 -9.03 -2.91
C PRO A 36 -20.74 -9.35 -1.77
N ILE A 37 -19.62 -8.64 -1.72
CA ILE A 37 -18.66 -8.69 -0.62
C ILE A 37 -18.81 -7.42 0.21
N LYS A 38 -18.65 -7.51 1.53
CA LYS A 38 -18.41 -6.30 2.32
C LYS A 38 -17.17 -5.65 1.73
N ALA A 39 -17.26 -4.35 1.41
CA ALA A 39 -16.08 -3.60 1.01
C ALA A 39 -15.02 -3.88 2.07
N LYS A 40 -13.87 -4.42 1.64
CA LYS A 40 -12.66 -4.29 2.43
C LYS A 40 -12.55 -2.78 2.60
N GLU A 41 -12.59 -2.27 3.84
CA GLU A 41 -12.29 -0.85 4.08
C GLU A 41 -11.12 -0.54 3.17
N ALA A 42 -11.33 0.38 2.22
CA ALA A 42 -10.30 0.72 1.27
C ALA A 42 -9.07 0.96 2.11
N GLU A 43 -8.05 0.09 1.98
CA GLU A 43 -6.80 0.30 2.70
C GLU A 43 -6.46 1.76 2.41
N PRO A 44 -6.33 2.61 3.44
CA PRO A 44 -6.26 4.05 3.25
C PRO A 44 -5.21 4.26 2.16
N ALA A 45 -5.66 4.80 1.01
CA ALA A 45 -4.90 4.85 -0.22
C ALA A 45 -3.46 5.16 0.18
N LYS A 46 -2.52 4.20 -0.07
CA LYS A 46 -1.16 4.26 0.48
C LYS A 46 -0.67 5.68 0.29
N ARG A 47 -0.70 6.48 1.37
CA ARG A 47 -0.35 7.89 1.26
C ARG A 47 1.07 7.87 0.77
N ASP A 48 1.32 8.56 -0.34
CA ASP A 48 2.68 8.68 -0.84
C ASP A 48 3.53 9.18 0.33
N LEU A 49 4.50 8.36 0.74
CA LEU A 49 5.37 8.66 1.87
C LEU A 49 6.03 10.03 1.67
N PHE A 50 6.32 10.41 0.42
CA PHE A 50 6.86 11.72 0.10
C PHE A 50 5.85 12.86 0.32
N GLU A 51 4.56 12.65 0.07
CA GLU A 51 3.52 13.63 0.39
C GLU A 51 3.37 13.80 1.91
N VAL A 52 3.44 12.71 2.66
CA VAL A 52 3.42 12.76 4.13
C VAL A 52 4.63 13.52 4.66
N ILE A 53 5.84 13.22 4.18
CA ILE A 53 7.06 13.93 4.59
C ILE A 53 6.98 15.43 4.26
N ARG A 54 6.47 15.79 3.09
CA ARG A 54 6.28 17.20 2.70
C ARG A 54 5.25 17.94 3.55
N SER A 55 4.28 17.24 4.13
CA SER A 55 3.26 17.84 5.00
C SER A 55 3.76 18.14 6.41
N LEU A 56 4.91 17.58 6.80
CA LEU A 56 5.49 17.82 8.12
C LEU A 56 6.14 19.21 8.17
N PRO A 57 6.05 19.91 9.32
CA PRO A 57 6.77 21.16 9.51
C PRO A 57 8.28 20.93 9.39
N PRO A 58 9.04 21.93 8.90
CA PRO A 58 10.48 21.83 8.84
C PRO A 58 11.05 21.57 10.24
N GLY A 59 11.99 20.65 10.33
CA GLY A 59 12.69 20.36 11.57
C GLY A 59 13.42 21.60 12.10
N THR A 60 13.40 21.79 13.41
CA THR A 60 14.06 22.94 14.08
C THR A 60 15.49 22.63 14.52
N ARG A 61 15.94 21.39 14.31
CA ARG A 61 17.23 20.91 14.77
C ARG A 61 18.34 21.43 13.88
N THR A 62 19.39 21.93 14.52
CA THR A 62 20.62 22.32 13.83
C THR A 62 21.44 21.09 13.47
N LYS A 63 22.44 21.28 12.63
CA LYS A 63 23.37 20.20 12.28
C LYS A 63 24.10 19.72 13.54
N GLU A 64 24.50 20.65 14.39
CA GLU A 64 25.20 20.39 15.65
C GLU A 64 24.35 19.53 16.59
N ASP A 65 23.03 19.79 16.67
CA ASP A 65 22.08 18.97 17.46
C ASP A 65 21.95 17.55 16.90
N ILE A 66 22.06 17.39 15.58
CA ILE A 66 21.98 16.08 14.91
C ILE A 66 23.28 15.31 15.13
N ASP A 67 24.43 15.96 14.96
CA ASP A 67 25.75 15.38 15.15
C ASP A 67 25.95 14.94 16.61
N ALA A 68 25.49 15.73 17.59
CA ALA A 68 25.53 15.37 19.01
C ALA A 68 24.70 14.12 19.32
N GLN A 69 23.48 14.02 18.81
CA GLN A 69 22.65 12.82 18.99
C GLN A 69 23.28 11.59 18.33
N ILE A 70 23.80 11.72 17.11
CA ILE A 70 24.43 10.59 16.41
C ILE A 70 25.66 10.10 17.19
N ALA A 71 26.43 11.01 17.78
CA ALA A 71 27.57 10.65 18.62
C ALA A 71 27.14 9.92 19.90
N GLU A 72 26.08 10.38 20.56
CA GLU A 72 25.48 9.73 21.74
C GLU A 72 24.92 8.33 21.40
N GLU A 73 24.18 8.20 20.31
CA GLU A 73 23.66 6.91 19.82
C GLU A 73 24.80 5.94 19.50
N ARG A 74 25.84 6.40 18.79
CA ARG A 74 27.03 5.57 18.52
C ARG A 74 27.75 5.13 19.80
N ALA A 75 27.85 6.00 20.79
CA ALA A 75 28.43 5.66 22.09
C ALA A 75 27.57 4.61 22.83
N SER A 76 26.24 4.62 22.63
CA SER A 76 25.33 3.63 23.20
C SER A 76 25.31 2.27 22.47
N TRP A 77 25.82 2.19 21.23
CA TRP A 77 25.82 0.96 20.43
C TRP A 77 26.94 -0.02 20.80
N GLY A 78 27.78 0.30 21.79
CA GLY A 78 28.60 -0.70 22.46
C GLY A 78 29.62 -0.13 23.43
N ASP A 79 29.57 -0.66 24.66
CA ASP A 79 30.68 -1.48 25.16
C ASP A 79 30.16 -2.94 25.17
N PRO A 80 30.88 -3.94 24.62
CA PRO A 80 30.66 -5.36 24.95
C PRO A 80 31.07 -5.70 26.39
#